data_AF-A0A967S4R4-F1
#
_entry.id   AF-A0A967S4R4-F1
#
_cell.length_a   1.000
_cell.length_b   1.000
_cell.length_c   1.000
_cell.angle_alpha   90.00
_cell.angle_beta   90.00
_cell.angle_gamma   90.00
#
_symmetry.space_group_name_H-M   'P 1'
#
loop_
_entity.id
_entity.type
_entity.pdbx_description
1 polymer ?
#
loop_
_entity_poly.entity_id
_entity_poly.type
_entity_poly.pdbx_seq_one_letter_code
_entity_poly.pdbx_strand_id
1 'polypeptide(L)'
;TERIELGTAILVAPLRNPLVTAIQVASVSVEAGGRFALGVGAGWLAEEFDAVGVPFERRGKVLDAWVDVVRSVWSGTLPVRDADGLF
;
A
#
# COMPACT_ATOMS: atom_id res chain seq x y z
N THR A 1 -14.60 -17.14 -8.57
CA THR A 1 -15.87 -16.59 -8.06
C THR A 1 -16.19 -15.31 -8.80
N GLU A 2 -17.44 -15.11 -9.18
CA GLU A 2 -17.88 -14.02 -10.07
C GLU A 2 -18.69 -12.94 -9.37
N ARG A 3 -19.11 -13.18 -8.11
CA ARG A 3 -20.05 -12.30 -7.40
C ARG A 3 -19.53 -11.72 -6.10
N ILE A 4 -18.75 -12.47 -5.33
CA ILE A 4 -18.33 -12.04 -4.00
C ILE A 4 -17.26 -10.94 -4.10
N GLU A 5 -17.27 -9.97 -3.20
CA GLU A 5 -16.17 -9.03 -3.06
C GLU A 5 -14.95 -9.72 -2.42
N LEU A 6 -13.76 -9.31 -2.85
CA LEU A 6 -12.48 -9.76 -2.34
C LEU A 6 -11.78 -8.56 -1.71
N GLY A 7 -11.01 -8.77 -0.66
CA GLY A 7 -10.23 -7.68 -0.08
C GLY A 7 -9.20 -8.12 0.94
N THR A 8 -8.37 -7.18 1.35
CA THR A 8 -7.38 -7.34 2.40
C THR A 8 -7.88 -6.75 3.72
N ALA A 9 -7.64 -7.43 4.84
CA ALA A 9 -8.10 -7.00 6.16
C ALA A 9 -7.02 -7.23 7.25
N ILE A 10 -5.92 -6.48 7.28
CA ILE A 10 -5.49 -5.41 6.38
C ILE A 10 -4.14 -5.78 5.72
N LEU A 11 -3.80 -5.14 4.61
CA LEU A 11 -2.43 -5.12 4.12
C LEU A 11 -1.62 -4.10 4.94
N VAL A 12 -0.54 -4.54 5.58
CA VAL A 12 0.35 -3.65 6.33
C VAL A 12 1.23 -2.89 5.35
N ALA A 13 0.80 -1.67 4.99
CA ALA A 13 1.39 -0.91 3.89
C ALA A 13 2.86 -0.52 4.13
N PRO A 14 3.27 -0.08 5.33
CA PRO A 14 4.66 0.32 5.58
C PRO A 14 5.71 -0.79 5.36
N LEU A 15 5.29 -2.06 5.36
CA LEU A 15 6.18 -3.21 5.14
C LEU A 15 6.34 -3.58 3.66
N ARG A 16 5.71 -2.84 2.74
CA ARG A 16 5.63 -3.17 1.32
C ARG A 16 6.08 -2.00 0.47
N ASN A 17 6.78 -2.28 -0.63
CA ASN A 17 7.08 -1.26 -1.62
C ASN A 17 5.78 -0.78 -2.30
N PRO A 18 5.45 0.53 -2.28
CA PRO A 18 4.18 1.03 -2.80
C PRO A 18 4.05 0.87 -4.31
N LEU A 19 5.12 1.09 -5.08
CA LEU A 19 5.10 0.98 -6.53
C LEU A 19 4.85 -0.45 -6.99
N VAL A 20 5.55 -1.41 -6.39
CA VAL A 20 5.35 -2.84 -6.66
C VAL A 20 3.93 -3.27 -6.28
N THR A 21 3.45 -2.83 -5.11
CA THR A 21 2.11 -3.18 -4.65
C THR A 21 1.01 -2.59 -5.53
N ALA A 22 1.18 -1.34 -6.01
CA ALA A 22 0.24 -0.69 -6.92
C ALA A 22 0.02 -1.51 -8.20
N ILE A 23 1.10 -2.04 -8.78
CA ILE A 23 1.05 -2.88 -9.99
C ILE A 23 0.37 -4.22 -9.68
N GLN A 24 0.76 -4.87 -8.58
CA GLN A 24 0.17 -6.15 -8.16
C GLN A 24 -1.34 -6.02 -7.92
N VAL A 25 -1.76 -4.97 -7.22
CA VAL A 25 -3.17 -4.71 -6.94
C VAL A 25 -3.94 -4.35 -8.20
N ALA A 26 -3.34 -3.61 -9.14
CA ALA A 26 -3.98 -3.33 -10.42
C ALA A 26 -4.32 -4.63 -11.17
N SER A 27 -3.38 -5.59 -11.23
CA SER A 27 -3.65 -6.91 -11.81
C SER A 27 -4.78 -7.64 -11.11
N VAL A 28 -4.76 -7.69 -9.76
CA VAL A 28 -5.83 -8.33 -8.97
C VAL A 28 -7.18 -7.65 -9.22
N SER A 29 -7.22 -6.32 -9.30
CA SER A 29 -8.45 -5.57 -9.55
C SER A 29 -9.06 -5.89 -10.92
N VAL A 30 -8.22 -6.05 -11.95
CA VAL A 30 -8.65 -6.47 -13.30
C VAL A 30 -9.24 -7.87 -13.26
N GLU A 31 -8.53 -8.84 -12.67
CA GLU A 31 -8.98 -10.23 -12.56
C GLU A 31 -10.23 -10.38 -11.67
N ALA A 32 -10.37 -9.54 -10.65
CA ALA A 32 -11.57 -9.48 -9.82
C ALA A 32 -12.76 -8.82 -10.54
N GLY A 33 -12.56 -8.20 -11.70
CA GLY A 33 -13.62 -7.48 -12.42
C GLY A 33 -14.16 -6.31 -11.61
N GLY A 34 -13.28 -5.56 -10.92
CA GLY A 34 -13.67 -4.43 -10.07
C GLY A 34 -14.21 -4.79 -8.69
N ARG A 35 -14.24 -6.08 -8.31
CA ARG A 35 -14.72 -6.57 -7.01
C ARG A 35 -13.61 -6.71 -5.96
N PHE A 36 -12.54 -5.93 -6.08
CA PHE A 36 -11.43 -5.97 -5.14
C PHE A 36 -11.35 -4.68 -4.32
N ALA A 37 -11.35 -4.82 -2.99
CA ALA A 37 -11.16 -3.73 -2.04
C ALA A 37 -9.79 -3.87 -1.35
N LEU A 38 -8.90 -2.90 -1.60
CA LEU A 38 -7.60 -2.84 -0.95
C LEU A 38 -7.72 -2.16 0.43
N GLY A 39 -7.94 -2.96 1.48
CA GLY A 39 -7.84 -2.48 2.87
C GLY A 39 -6.37 -2.41 3.31
N VAL A 40 -5.91 -1.22 3.71
CA VAL A 40 -4.53 -0.98 4.18
C VAL A 40 -4.53 -0.46 5.62
N GLY A 41 -3.40 -0.63 6.31
CA GLY A 41 -3.16 0.09 7.55
C GLY A 41 -1.70 0.07 7.98
N ALA A 42 -1.45 0.73 9.09
CA ALA A 42 -0.10 1.10 9.51
C ALA A 42 0.69 -0.02 10.20
N GLY A 43 0.06 -1.14 10.55
CA GLY A 43 0.70 -2.21 11.32
C GLY A 43 0.85 -1.89 12.80
N TRP A 44 1.11 -2.92 13.59
CA TRP A 44 1.15 -2.82 15.06
C TRP A 44 2.34 -3.54 15.71
N LEU A 45 2.94 -4.52 15.03
CA LEU A 45 4.01 -5.36 15.58
C LEU A 45 5.38 -4.76 15.21
N ALA A 46 6.09 -4.19 16.17
CA ALA A 46 7.36 -3.48 15.94
C ALA A 46 8.46 -4.40 15.37
N GLU A 47 8.43 -5.68 15.71
CA GLU A 47 9.37 -6.68 15.24
C GLU A 47 9.30 -6.88 13.72
N GLU A 48 8.14 -6.68 13.09
CA GLU A 48 8.03 -6.71 11.62
C GLU A 48 8.74 -5.51 10.98
N PHE A 49 8.70 -4.37 11.66
CA PHE A 49 9.30 -3.12 11.21
C PHE A 49 10.83 -3.18 11.30
N ASP A 50 11.34 -3.72 12.40
CA ASP A 50 12.76 -4.01 12.58
C ASP A 50 13.27 -4.97 11.49
N ALA A 51 12.49 -5.99 11.14
CA ALA A 51 12.85 -6.97 10.12
C ALA A 51 12.99 -6.36 8.71
N VAL A 52 12.28 -5.27 8.40
CA VAL A 52 12.34 -4.59 7.10
C VAL A 52 13.07 -3.24 7.12
N GLY A 53 13.59 -2.83 8.28
CA GLY A 53 14.34 -1.59 8.45
C GLY A 53 13.51 -0.31 8.35
N VAL A 54 12.22 -0.35 8.68
CA VAL A 54 11.34 0.82 8.70
C VAL A 54 11.14 1.27 10.15
N PRO A 55 11.39 2.55 10.52
CA PRO A 55 11.17 3.00 11.90
C PRO A 55 9.70 2.87 12.31
N PHE A 56 9.42 2.11 13.37
CA PHE A 56 8.05 1.83 13.83
C PHE A 56 7.27 3.12 14.18
N GLU A 57 7.95 4.13 14.71
CA GLU A 57 7.38 5.43 15.08
C GLU A 57 6.90 6.22 13.85
N ARG A 58 7.47 5.95 12.67
CA ARG A 58 7.11 6.63 11.41
C ARG A 58 5.99 5.92 10.65
N ARG A 59 5.52 4.75 11.10
CA ARG A 59 4.57 3.89 10.35
C ARG A 59 3.30 4.60 9.86
N GLY A 60 2.80 5.58 10.62
CA GLY A 60 1.65 6.40 10.21
C GLY A 60 1.98 7.29 9.00
N LYS A 61 3.06 8.09 9.10
CA LYS A 61 3.55 8.90 7.97
C LYS A 61 3.89 8.05 6.74
N VAL A 62 4.51 6.89 6.95
CA VAL A 62 4.83 5.97 5.85
C VAL A 62 3.56 5.44 5.20
N LEU A 63 2.50 5.12 5.96
CA LEU A 63 1.21 4.74 5.40
C LEU A 63 0.61 5.86 4.54
N ASP A 64 0.62 7.10 5.01
CA ASP A 64 0.07 8.24 4.27
C ASP A 64 0.79 8.42 2.91
N ALA A 65 2.12 8.50 2.95
CA ALA A 65 2.97 8.57 1.77
C ALA A 65 2.75 7.38 0.82
N TRP A 66 2.65 6.17 1.38
CA TRP A 66 2.39 4.96 0.60
C TRP A 66 1.06 5.04 -0.17
N VAL A 67 -0.01 5.55 0.45
CA VAL A 67 -1.30 5.73 -0.20
C VAL A 67 -1.21 6.75 -1.34
N ASP A 68 -0.47 7.84 -1.14
CA ASP A 68 -0.27 8.87 -2.16
C ASP A 68 0.48 8.33 -3.37
N VAL A 69 1.51 7.50 -3.16
CA VAL A 69 2.21 6.81 -4.25
C VAL A 69 1.27 5.92 -5.04
N VAL A 70 0.51 5.05 -4.36
CA VAL A 70 -0.38 4.10 -5.03
C VAL A 70 -1.44 4.83 -5.85
N ARG A 71 -2.04 5.89 -5.28
CA ARG A 71 -3.00 6.74 -6.00
C ARG A 71 -2.37 7.41 -7.21
N SER A 72 -1.17 7.96 -7.06
CA SER A 72 -0.45 8.64 -8.15
C SER A 72 -0.19 7.69 -9.31
N VAL A 73 0.28 6.47 -9.02
CA VAL A 73 0.55 5.44 -10.03
C VAL A 73 -0.74 5.08 -10.78
N TRP A 74 -1.85 4.88 -10.07
CA TRP A 74 -3.14 4.54 -10.70
C TRP A 74 -3.76 5.69 -11.50
N SER A 75 -3.50 6.96 -11.13
CA SER A 75 -3.92 8.12 -11.92
C SER A 75 -3.01 8.43 -13.11
N GLY A 76 -1.97 7.62 -13.35
CA GLY A 76 -1.01 7.85 -14.44
C GLY A 76 -0.02 8.98 -14.18
N THR A 77 0.16 9.36 -12.91
CA THR A 77 1.10 10.39 -12.46
C THR A 77 2.29 9.76 -11.75
N LEU A 78 3.46 10.40 -11.82
CA LEU A 78 4.62 9.94 -11.07
C LEU A 78 4.52 10.43 -9.60
N PRO A 79 4.80 9.57 -8.62
CA PRO A 79 4.87 9.99 -7.22
C PRO A 79 6.00 11.01 -7.02
N VAL A 80 5.76 11.98 -6.13
CA VAL A 80 6.71 13.06 -5.84
C VAL A 80 7.21 12.87 -4.41
N ARG A 81 8.54 12.84 -4.27
CA ARG A 81 9.18 12.76 -2.96
C ARG A 81 8.81 13.95 -2.06
N ASP A 82 8.40 13.67 -0.84
CA ASP A 82 8.15 14.68 0.18
C ASP A 82 9.45 15.18 0.84
N ALA A 83 9.31 16.19 1.71
CA ALA A 83 10.43 16.78 2.45
C ALA A 83 11.08 15.82 3.46
N ASP A 84 10.37 14.78 3.90
CA ASP A 84 10.85 13.73 4.79
C ASP A 84 11.56 12.59 4.03
N GLY A 85 11.69 12.74 2.70
CA GLY A 85 12.31 11.76 1.81
C GLY A 85 11.47 10.51 1.59
N LEU A 86 10.17 10.54 1.90
CA LEU A 86 9.21 9.51 1.52
C LEU A 86 8.73 9.79 0.10
N PHE A 87 8.34 8.75 -0.64
CA PHE A 87 7.76 8.89 -1.98
C PHE A 87 6.28 9.24 -1.91
#